data_AF-A0A0C9TK23-F1
#
_entry.id   AF-A0A0C9TK23-F1
#
_cell.length_a   1.000
_cell.length_b   1.000
_cell.length_c   1.000
_cell.angle_alpha   90.00
_cell.angle_beta   90.00
_cell.angle_gamma   90.00
#
_symmetry.space_group_name_H-M   'P 1'
#
loop_
_entity.id
_entity.type
_entity.pdbx_description
1 polymer ?
#
loop_
_entity_poly.entity_id
_entity_poly.type
_entity_poly.pdbx_seq_one_letter_code
_entity_poly.pdbx_strand_id
1 'polypeptide(L)'
;FDEVLKIQVHDITFHERGMVLNLPFRKMHQNGDIKPYHLWALPQPEAHLCPTRAIADWIRMSGITSGYLFRKIASGDRFRDQHSYRQSSELFLELFRNNLLDVNVDPAPYGTHSFRRGGCQYLHIERRWLLRRICEWGGWSQEFTNLTIVKYLISLNDDPTEPREDFFNLDRRPTLKCHQCGRSCPCA
;
A
#
# COMPACT_ATOMS: atom_id res chain seq x y z
N PHE A 1 -2.26 9.48 2.56
CA PHE A 1 -0.89 9.75 2.06
C PHE A 1 -0.10 10.57 3.06
N ASP A 2 -0.60 11.74 3.51
CA ASP A 2 0.06 12.51 4.59
C ASP A 2 0.35 11.70 5.86
N GLU A 3 -0.48 10.71 6.17
CA GLU A 3 -0.31 9.81 7.32
C GLU A 3 1.03 9.06 7.27
N VAL A 4 1.42 8.54 6.10
CA VAL A 4 2.66 7.76 5.92
C VAL A 4 3.90 8.63 6.12
N LEU A 5 3.87 9.86 5.59
CA LEU A 5 5.00 10.77 5.70
C LEU A 5 5.25 11.26 7.13
N LYS A 6 4.27 11.13 8.05
CA LYS A 6 4.44 11.49 9.46
C LYS A 6 4.90 10.33 10.35
N ILE A 7 5.03 9.12 9.81
CA ILE A 7 5.52 7.96 10.56
C ILE A 7 6.94 8.24 11.06
N GLN A 8 7.16 7.96 12.33
CA GLN A 8 8.46 8.03 12.97
C GLN A 8 8.99 6.63 13.30
N VAL A 9 10.28 6.53 13.58
CA VAL A 9 10.91 5.24 13.93
C VAL A 9 10.23 4.59 15.14
N HIS A 10 9.86 5.38 16.15
CA HIS A 10 9.22 4.86 17.36
C HIS A 10 7.80 4.31 17.13
N ASP A 11 7.17 4.64 16.00
CA ASP A 11 5.85 4.12 15.63
C ASP A 11 5.92 2.66 15.17
N ILE A 12 7.13 2.14 14.92
CA ILE A 12 7.37 0.81 14.35
C ILE A 12 8.04 -0.08 15.38
N THR A 13 7.47 -1.28 15.57
CA THR A 13 8.06 -2.33 16.40
C THR A 13 8.23 -3.59 15.57
N PHE A 14 9.48 -4.04 15.37
CA PHE A 14 9.76 -5.28 14.67
C PHE A 14 9.57 -6.51 15.58
N HIS A 15 9.18 -7.62 14.97
CA HIS A 15 9.12 -8.93 15.62
C HIS A 15 9.60 -10.01 14.64
N GLU A 16 9.74 -11.25 15.10
CA GLU A 16 10.38 -12.36 14.36
C GLU A 16 9.87 -12.54 12.91
N ARG A 17 8.58 -12.29 12.67
CA ARG A 17 7.91 -12.55 11.40
C ARG A 17 7.37 -11.30 10.71
N GLY A 18 7.67 -10.10 11.22
CA GLY A 18 6.96 -8.90 10.77
C GLY A 18 7.29 -7.62 11.53
N MET A 19 6.38 -6.66 11.42
CA MET A 19 6.39 -5.44 12.20
C MET A 19 4.97 -5.02 12.57
N VAL A 20 4.87 -4.27 13.66
CA VAL A 20 3.66 -3.55 14.07
C VAL A 20 3.89 -2.07 13.82
N LEU A 21 2.92 -1.42 13.17
CA LEU A 21 2.90 0.01 12.92
C LEU A 21 1.75 0.66 13.68
N ASN A 22 2.08 1.59 14.56
CA ASN A 22 1.12 2.44 15.27
C ASN A 22 1.04 3.78 14.52
N LEU A 23 -0.12 4.13 13.97
CA LEU A 23 -0.22 5.42 13.29
C LEU A 23 -0.38 6.54 14.31
N PRO A 24 0.41 7.63 14.22
CA PRO A 24 0.35 8.73 15.17
C PRO A 24 -0.92 9.58 15.01
N PHE A 25 -1.55 9.55 13.83
CA PHE A 25 -2.80 10.25 13.58
C PHE A 25 -3.57 9.60 12.42
N ARG A 26 -4.88 9.85 12.40
CA ARG A 26 -5.75 9.52 11.27
C ARG A 26 -6.79 10.61 11.06
N LYS A 27 -7.00 11.04 9.81
CA LYS A 27 -7.89 12.18 9.49
C LYS A 27 -9.33 12.01 10.02
N MET A 28 -9.81 10.78 10.11
CA MET A 28 -11.19 10.44 10.54
C MET A 28 -11.29 9.95 12.00
N HIS A 29 -10.17 9.80 12.72
CA HIS A 29 -10.16 9.34 14.11
C HIS A 29 -9.23 10.24 14.92
N GLN A 30 -9.73 11.43 15.27
CA GLN A 30 -8.99 12.42 16.05
C GLN A 30 -8.94 12.07 17.55
N ASN A 31 -9.73 11.09 18.01
CA ASN A 31 -9.91 10.76 19.43
C ASN A 31 -9.11 9.54 19.95
N GLY A 32 -8.11 9.05 19.22
CA GLY A 32 -7.05 8.21 19.83
C GLY A 32 -7.13 6.68 19.73
N ASP A 33 -8.19 6.08 19.18
CA ASP A 33 -8.31 4.60 19.10
C ASP A 33 -7.95 4.03 17.71
N ILE A 34 -6.76 4.37 17.19
CA ILE A 34 -6.29 3.74 15.94
C ILE A 34 -5.71 2.37 16.29
N LYS A 35 -6.39 1.30 15.87
CA LYS A 35 -5.87 -0.07 16.01
C LYS A 35 -4.49 -0.20 15.34
N PRO A 36 -3.53 -0.91 15.94
CA PRO A 36 -2.23 -1.16 15.33
C PRO A 36 -2.33 -1.94 14.03
N TYR A 37 -1.47 -1.61 13.07
CA TYR A 37 -1.34 -2.33 11.81
C TYR A 37 -0.28 -3.42 11.94
N HIS A 38 -0.73 -4.68 11.93
CA HIS A 38 0.16 -5.84 11.94
C HIS A 38 0.58 -6.21 10.52
N LEU A 39 1.87 -6.06 10.21
CA LEU A 39 2.46 -6.25 8.90
C LEU A 39 3.44 -7.42 8.91
N TRP A 40 2.98 -8.56 8.41
CA TRP A 40 3.77 -9.78 8.30
C TRP A 40 4.65 -9.75 7.05
N ALA A 41 5.85 -10.34 7.15
CA ALA A 41 6.71 -10.50 5.99
C ALA A 41 6.03 -11.42 4.95
N LEU A 42 5.90 -10.93 3.71
CA LEU A 42 5.34 -11.69 2.59
C LEU A 42 6.27 -12.85 2.19
N PRO A 43 5.79 -13.92 1.55
CA PRO A 43 6.65 -14.99 1.05
C PRO A 43 7.60 -14.49 -0.06
N GLN A 44 8.62 -15.29 -0.41
CA GLN A 44 9.65 -14.91 -1.38
C GLN A 44 9.13 -14.49 -2.76
N PRO A 45 8.12 -15.17 -3.36
CA PRO A 45 7.56 -14.74 -4.66
C PRO A 45 7.02 -13.30 -4.66
N GLU A 46 6.64 -12.78 -3.49
CA GLU A 46 6.08 -11.45 -3.31
C GLU A 46 7.00 -10.55 -2.47
N ALA A 47 8.29 -10.88 -2.41
CA ALA A 47 9.25 -10.13 -1.61
C ALA A 47 9.35 -8.66 -2.05
N HIS A 48 9.19 -8.39 -3.34
CA HIS A 48 9.18 -7.05 -3.93
C HIS A 48 7.98 -6.19 -3.49
N LEU A 49 6.91 -6.80 -2.97
CA LEU A 49 5.73 -6.10 -2.43
C LEU A 49 5.76 -6.00 -0.90
N CYS A 50 6.79 -6.55 -0.24
CA CYS A 50 6.78 -6.73 1.21
C CYS A 50 7.14 -5.42 1.94
N PRO A 51 6.17 -4.76 2.62
CA PRO A 51 6.45 -3.51 3.31
C PRO A 51 7.46 -3.71 4.45
N THR A 52 7.42 -4.85 5.14
CA THR A 52 8.33 -5.12 6.26
C THR A 52 9.79 -5.24 5.81
N ARG A 53 10.06 -5.88 4.67
CA ARG A 53 11.40 -5.93 4.09
C ARG A 53 11.84 -4.55 3.62
N ALA A 54 10.98 -3.86 2.86
CA ALA A 54 11.28 -2.53 2.33
C ALA A 54 11.61 -1.52 3.44
N ILE A 55 10.85 -1.50 4.53
CA ILE A 55 11.13 -0.61 5.67
C ILE A 55 12.41 -1.03 6.41
N ALA A 56 12.63 -2.32 6.64
CA ALA A 56 13.85 -2.78 7.29
C ALA A 56 15.11 -2.44 6.49
N ASP A 57 15.06 -2.61 5.16
CA ASP A 57 16.14 -2.26 4.26
C ASP A 57 16.35 -0.75 4.21
N TRP A 58 15.27 0.04 4.16
CA TRP A 58 15.34 1.50 4.23
C TRP A 58 16.01 1.98 5.52
N ILE A 59 15.60 1.48 6.69
CA ILE A 59 16.20 1.85 7.99
C ILE A 59 17.68 1.47 8.01
N ARG A 60 18.04 0.27 7.53
CA ARG A 60 19.43 -0.21 7.51
C ARG A 60 20.31 0.67 6.62
N MET A 61 19.84 0.98 5.41
CA MET A 61 20.62 1.75 4.43
C MET A 61 20.70 3.23 4.79
N SER A 62 19.62 3.80 5.35
CA SER A 62 19.58 5.21 5.76
C SER A 62 20.28 5.49 7.08
N GLY A 63 20.51 4.48 7.91
CA GLY A 63 21.06 4.63 9.26
C GLY A 63 20.16 5.42 10.21
N ILE A 64 18.86 5.53 9.89
CA ILE A 64 17.89 6.31 10.69
C ILE A 64 17.59 5.56 11.99
N THR A 65 17.89 6.19 13.13
CA THR A 65 17.65 5.63 14.47
C THR A 65 16.52 6.30 15.24
N SER A 66 16.07 7.49 14.82
CA SER A 66 15.02 8.27 15.51
C SER A 66 14.28 9.23 14.56
N GLY A 67 13.22 9.89 15.00
CA GLY A 67 12.48 10.89 14.22
C GLY A 67 11.73 10.32 13.01
N TYR A 68 11.44 11.17 12.01
CA TYR A 68 10.70 10.77 10.80
C TYR A 68 11.41 9.67 10.01
N LEU A 69 10.64 8.67 9.58
CA LEU A 69 11.11 7.57 8.75
C LEU A 69 11.46 8.04 7.33
N PHE A 70 10.63 8.92 6.76
CA PHE A 70 10.82 9.47 5.41
C PHE A 70 11.30 10.92 5.48
N ARG A 71 12.63 11.08 5.48
CA ARG A 71 13.32 12.37 5.54
C ARG A 71 13.60 12.90 4.13
N LYS A 72 13.73 14.22 4.01
CA LYS A 72 14.21 14.82 2.75
C LYS A 72 15.64 14.36 2.45
N ILE A 73 15.84 13.76 1.28
CA ILE A 73 17.16 13.42 0.76
C ILE A 73 17.77 14.72 0.19
N ALA A 74 18.95 15.12 0.68
CA ALA A 74 19.65 16.27 0.12
C ALA A 74 20.55 15.83 -1.05
N SER A 75 20.99 16.81 -1.85
CA SER A 75 21.91 16.57 -2.96
C SER A 75 23.15 15.77 -2.52
N GLY A 76 23.52 14.76 -3.31
CA GLY A 76 24.64 13.85 -3.04
C GLY A 76 24.30 12.67 -2.11
N ASP A 77 23.03 12.24 -2.05
CA ASP A 77 22.53 11.13 -1.22
C ASP A 77 22.78 11.26 0.29
N ARG A 78 22.96 12.49 0.76
CA ARG A 78 23.16 12.76 2.19
C ARG A 78 21.84 13.15 2.84
N PHE A 79 21.53 12.54 3.98
CA PHE A 79 20.50 13.05 4.87
C PHE A 79 21.03 14.32 5.55
N ARG A 80 20.39 15.47 5.32
CA ARG A 80 20.70 16.69 6.07
C ARG A 80 20.35 16.51 7.54
N ASP A 81 21.05 17.28 8.37
CA ASP A 81 21.15 17.25 9.83
C ASP A 81 19.90 16.77 10.62
N GLN A 82 20.19 16.15 11.76
CA GLN A 82 19.48 15.05 12.39
C GLN A 82 18.06 15.35 12.89
N HIS A 83 17.52 16.56 12.75
CA HIS A 83 16.15 16.89 13.17
C HIS A 83 15.44 17.77 12.11
N SER A 84 14.31 17.24 11.63
CA SER A 84 13.10 18.04 11.39
C SER A 84 12.83 18.66 10.01
N TYR A 85 12.96 17.92 8.90
CA TYR A 85 12.01 18.17 7.79
C TYR A 85 11.44 16.86 7.24
N ARG A 86 10.19 16.63 7.61
CA ARG A 86 9.30 15.67 6.94
C ARG A 86 9.36 15.93 5.44
N GLN A 87 9.53 14.88 4.64
CA GLN A 87 9.36 15.01 3.19
C GLN A 87 7.96 15.56 2.89
N SER A 88 7.86 16.58 2.04
CA SER A 88 6.56 17.11 1.66
C SER A 88 5.84 16.13 0.74
N SER A 89 4.52 16.23 0.68
CA SER A 89 3.70 15.40 -0.18
C SER A 89 4.02 15.61 -1.66
N GLU A 90 4.33 16.86 -2.01
CA GLU A 90 4.64 17.33 -3.35
C GLU A 90 5.98 16.76 -3.80
N LEU A 91 7.00 16.85 -2.96
CA LEU A 91 8.33 16.30 -3.26
C LEU A 91 8.28 14.78 -3.42
N PHE A 92 7.56 14.07 -2.55
CA PHE A 92 7.40 12.62 -2.72
C PHE A 92 6.72 12.30 -4.06
N LEU A 93 5.66 13.01 -4.42
CA LEU A 93 4.96 12.76 -5.69
C LEU A 93 5.83 13.07 -6.89
N GLU A 94 6.63 14.13 -6.83
CA GLU A 94 7.61 14.45 -7.87
C GLU A 94 8.61 13.31 -8.04
N LEU A 95 9.26 12.87 -6.96
CA LEU A 95 10.21 11.75 -6.97
C LEU A 95 9.55 10.46 -7.47
N PHE A 96 8.33 10.18 -7.03
CA PHE A 96 7.58 9.01 -7.49
C PHE A 96 7.30 9.06 -8.99
N ARG A 97 6.90 10.22 -9.52
CA ARG A 97 6.64 10.38 -10.97
C ARG A 97 7.92 10.25 -11.79
N ASN A 98 9.05 10.74 -11.28
CA ASN A 98 10.35 10.53 -11.92
C ASN A 98 10.69 9.04 -11.98
N ASN A 99 10.50 8.30 -10.87
CA ASN A 99 10.69 6.84 -10.88
C ASN A 99 9.78 6.12 -11.87
N LEU A 100 8.55 6.60 -12.12
CA LEU A 100 7.67 6.04 -13.14
C LEU A 100 8.22 6.28 -14.55
N LEU A 101 8.74 7.47 -14.82
CA LEU A 101 9.37 7.79 -16.10
C LEU A 101 10.61 6.91 -16.36
N ASP A 102 11.43 6.65 -15.33
CA ASP A 102 12.61 5.79 -15.43
C ASP A 102 12.27 4.35 -15.85
N VAL A 103 11.05 3.89 -15.57
CA VAL A 103 10.53 2.57 -15.97
C VAL A 103 9.55 2.63 -17.15
N ASN A 104 9.52 3.75 -17.88
CA ASN A 104 8.65 3.98 -19.05
C ASN A 104 7.14 3.87 -18.77
N VAL A 105 6.71 4.32 -17.59
CA VAL A 105 5.29 4.41 -17.21
C VAL A 105 4.86 5.88 -17.21
N ASP A 106 3.74 6.19 -17.87
CA ASP A 106 3.16 7.53 -17.86
C ASP A 106 2.76 7.93 -16.42
N PRO A 107 3.33 9.01 -15.85
CA PRO A 107 3.02 9.47 -14.51
C PRO A 107 1.68 10.23 -14.40
N ALA A 108 1.07 10.66 -15.51
CA ALA A 108 -0.14 11.48 -15.51
C ALA A 108 -1.33 10.90 -14.70
N PRO A 109 -1.66 9.59 -14.78
CA PRO A 109 -2.74 9.02 -13.97
C PRO A 109 -2.38 8.81 -12.49
N TYR A 110 -1.15 9.10 -12.07
CA TYR A 110 -0.66 8.84 -10.73
C TYR A 110 -0.63 10.09 -9.83
N GLY A 111 -1.28 9.97 -8.67
CA GLY A 111 -1.35 11.00 -7.64
C GLY A 111 -1.44 10.41 -6.23
N THR A 112 -1.74 11.26 -5.23
CA THR A 112 -1.74 10.86 -3.81
C THR A 112 -2.71 9.72 -3.48
N HIS A 113 -3.81 9.60 -4.23
CA HIS A 113 -4.82 8.56 -4.05
C HIS A 113 -4.48 7.24 -4.75
N SER A 114 -3.50 7.23 -5.66
CA SER A 114 -3.14 6.03 -6.44
C SER A 114 -2.65 4.90 -5.55
N PHE A 115 -1.89 5.19 -4.48
CA PHE A 115 -1.46 4.18 -3.51
C PHE A 115 -2.63 3.51 -2.79
N ARG A 116 -3.64 4.31 -2.39
CA ARG A 116 -4.81 3.80 -1.68
C ARG A 116 -5.71 2.99 -2.62
N ARG A 117 -5.80 3.40 -3.89
CA ARG A 117 -6.49 2.66 -4.95
C ARG A 117 -5.81 1.33 -5.25
N GLY A 118 -4.52 1.34 -5.59
CA GLY A 118 -3.76 0.13 -5.88
C GLY A 118 -3.75 -0.86 -4.72
N GLY A 119 -3.57 -0.38 -3.48
CA GLY A 119 -3.68 -1.23 -2.29
C GLY A 119 -5.08 -1.83 -2.10
N CYS A 120 -6.14 -1.07 -2.36
CA CYS A 120 -7.52 -1.56 -2.30
C CYS A 120 -7.78 -2.65 -3.35
N GLN A 121 -7.38 -2.41 -4.59
CA GLN A 121 -7.52 -3.36 -5.69
C GLN A 121 -6.71 -4.63 -5.43
N TYR A 122 -5.45 -4.52 -4.99
CA TYR A 122 -4.64 -5.67 -4.58
C TYR A 122 -5.28 -6.49 -3.46
N LEU A 123 -5.82 -5.84 -2.42
CA LEU A 123 -6.51 -6.55 -1.33
C LEU A 123 -7.78 -7.25 -1.82
N HIS A 124 -8.49 -6.66 -2.79
CA HIS A 124 -9.72 -7.22 -3.33
C HIS A 124 -9.47 -8.35 -4.34
N ILE A 125 -8.61 -8.13 -5.34
CA ILE A 125 -8.41 -9.03 -6.48
C ILE A 125 -7.42 -10.13 -6.10
N GLU A 126 -6.21 -9.75 -5.68
CA GLU A 126 -5.13 -10.71 -5.40
C GLU A 126 -5.33 -11.42 -4.06
N ARG A 127 -5.68 -10.68 -3.01
CA ARG A 127 -5.88 -11.24 -1.68
C ARG A 127 -7.29 -11.75 -1.42
N ARG A 128 -8.26 -11.41 -2.28
CA ARG A 128 -9.67 -11.84 -2.17
C ARG A 128 -10.28 -11.50 -0.81
N TRP A 129 -9.91 -10.37 -0.23
CA TRP A 129 -10.51 -9.92 1.01
C TRP A 129 -11.95 -9.47 0.77
N LEU A 130 -12.82 -9.82 1.73
CA LEU A 130 -14.18 -9.30 1.76
C LEU A 130 -14.16 -7.79 1.93
N LEU A 131 -15.12 -7.09 1.29
CA LEU A 131 -15.19 -5.63 1.34
C LEU A 131 -15.22 -5.07 2.76
N ARG A 132 -15.93 -5.72 3.71
CA ARG A 132 -15.95 -5.30 5.12
C ARG A 132 -14.55 -5.31 5.75
N ARG A 133 -13.73 -6.32 5.46
CA ARG A 133 -12.35 -6.43 5.96
C ARG A 133 -11.46 -5.34 5.36
N ILE A 134 -11.63 -5.05 4.07
CA ILE A 134 -10.92 -3.95 3.39
C ILE A 134 -11.34 -2.60 3.98
N CYS A 135 -12.64 -2.40 4.23
CA CYS A 135 -13.17 -1.21 4.90
C CYS A 135 -12.58 -1.04 6.29
N GLU A 136 -12.57 -2.09 7.12
CA GLU A 136 -11.96 -2.01 8.46
C GLU A 136 -10.48 -1.62 8.38
N TRP A 137 -9.71 -2.30 7.53
CA TRP A 137 -8.27 -2.07 7.37
C TRP A 137 -7.95 -0.66 6.82
N GLY A 138 -8.64 -0.27 5.75
CA GLY A 138 -8.54 1.06 5.15
C GLY A 138 -9.19 2.17 5.98
N GLY A 139 -9.95 1.80 7.02
CA GLY A 139 -10.88 2.63 7.81
C GLY A 139 -11.78 3.50 6.96
N TRP A 140 -12.48 2.81 6.08
CA TRP A 140 -13.76 3.26 5.56
C TRP A 140 -14.88 2.72 6.45
N SER A 141 -16.06 3.33 6.32
CA SER A 141 -17.25 2.80 6.98
C SER A 141 -17.50 1.35 6.53
N GLN A 142 -17.85 0.49 7.49
CA GLN A 142 -18.36 -0.85 7.22
C GLN A 142 -19.87 -0.83 6.94
N GLU A 143 -20.52 0.29 7.21
CA GLU A 143 -21.88 0.57 6.78
C GLU A 143 -21.82 1.07 5.33
N PHE A 144 -22.30 0.23 4.41
CA PHE A 144 -22.27 0.50 2.97
C PHE A 144 -23.33 1.54 2.53
N THR A 145 -23.79 2.39 3.45
CA THR A 145 -24.60 3.57 3.17
C THR A 145 -23.82 4.59 2.33
N ASN A 146 -22.48 4.59 2.45
CA ASN A 146 -21.58 5.39 1.64
C ASN A 146 -20.61 4.50 0.85
N LEU A 147 -20.70 4.54 -0.48
CA LEU A 147 -19.90 3.73 -1.41
C LEU A 147 -18.49 4.32 -1.66
N THR A 148 -17.86 4.93 -0.66
CA THR A 148 -16.51 5.50 -0.80
C THR A 148 -15.50 4.47 -1.29
N ILE A 149 -15.60 3.21 -0.83
CA ILE A 149 -14.72 2.12 -1.29
C ILE A 149 -14.83 1.86 -2.79
N VAL A 150 -16.00 2.04 -3.41
CA VAL A 150 -16.21 1.81 -4.85
C VAL A 150 -15.33 2.75 -5.68
N LYS A 151 -15.14 3.99 -5.23
CA LYS A 151 -14.23 4.95 -5.89
C LYS A 151 -12.78 4.48 -5.92
N TYR A 152 -12.38 3.56 -5.05
CA TYR A 152 -11.04 2.97 -4.99
C TYR A 152 -10.97 1.56 -5.59
N LEU A 153 -12.11 0.91 -5.81
CA LEU A 153 -12.19 -0.37 -6.50
C LEU A 153 -12.22 -0.19 -8.02
N ILE A 154 -12.93 0.84 -8.51
CA ILE A 154 -13.12 1.09 -9.94
C ILE A 154 -12.13 2.17 -10.42
N SER A 155 -11.26 1.80 -11.35
CA SER A 155 -10.28 2.64 -12.04
C SER A 155 -10.56 2.75 -13.54
N LEU A 156 -10.00 3.76 -14.19
CA LEU A 156 -10.06 3.92 -15.66
C LEU A 156 -9.39 2.75 -16.40
N ASN A 157 -8.48 2.04 -15.75
CA ASN A 157 -7.74 0.92 -16.34
C ASN A 157 -8.30 -0.45 -15.89
N ASP A 158 -9.49 -0.49 -15.28
CA ASP A 158 -10.13 -1.75 -14.94
C ASP A 158 -10.86 -2.30 -16.16
N ASP A 159 -10.07 -2.68 -17.17
CA ASP A 159 -10.59 -3.34 -18.35
C ASP A 159 -11.11 -4.73 -17.98
N PRO A 160 -12.29 -5.15 -18.50
CA PRO A 160 -12.78 -6.50 -18.30
C PRO A 160 -11.74 -7.51 -18.80
N THR A 161 -11.20 -8.31 -17.88
CA THR A 161 -10.21 -9.35 -18.22
C THR A 161 -10.88 -10.62 -18.75
N GLU A 162 -12.20 -10.72 -18.63
CA GLU A 162 -12.99 -11.88 -18.98
C GLU A 162 -14.10 -11.52 -19.98
N PRO A 163 -14.24 -12.27 -21.09
CA PRO A 163 -15.34 -12.09 -22.02
C PRO A 163 -16.68 -12.48 -21.36
N ARG A 164 -17.75 -11.80 -21.76
CA ARG A 164 -19.05 -11.89 -21.08
C ARG A 164 -19.65 -13.30 -21.08
N GLU A 165 -19.42 -14.06 -22.14
CA GLU A 165 -19.86 -15.45 -22.29
C GLU A 165 -19.27 -16.39 -21.23
N ASP A 166 -18.11 -16.04 -20.65
CA ASP A 166 -17.41 -16.91 -19.70
C ASP A 166 -17.82 -16.71 -18.24
N PHE A 167 -18.60 -15.66 -17.90
CA PHE A 167 -18.96 -15.31 -16.51
C PHE A 167 -19.59 -16.48 -15.72
N PHE A 168 -20.25 -17.42 -16.39
CA PHE A 168 -20.85 -18.62 -15.79
C PHE A 168 -20.47 -19.92 -16.54
N ASN A 169 -19.39 -19.91 -17.31
CA ASN A 169 -18.91 -21.10 -18.01
C ASN A 169 -18.21 -22.04 -17.03
N LEU A 170 -18.94 -23.00 -16.47
CA LEU A 170 -18.43 -23.96 -15.48
C LEU A 170 -17.41 -24.95 -16.07
N ASP A 171 -17.39 -25.10 -17.40
CA ASP A 171 -16.45 -25.97 -18.11
C ASP A 171 -15.08 -25.29 -18.35
N ARG A 172 -14.97 -23.99 -18.06
CA ARG A 172 -13.73 -23.24 -18.20
C ARG A 172 -12.69 -23.73 -17.20
N ARG A 173 -11.51 -24.11 -17.72
CA ARG A 173 -10.37 -24.50 -16.89
C ARG A 173 -9.83 -23.27 -16.14
N PRO A 174 -9.53 -23.38 -14.84
CA PRO A 174 -8.87 -22.29 -14.11
C PRO A 174 -7.55 -21.89 -14.76
N THR A 175 -7.34 -20.59 -15.02
CA THR A 175 -6.12 -20.14 -15.68
C THR A 175 -4.90 -20.15 -14.75
N LEU A 176 -5.07 -19.82 -13.46
CA LEU A 176 -4.02 -19.93 -12.45
C LEU A 176 -4.60 -20.19 -11.06
N LYS A 177 -3.95 -21.03 -10.26
CA LYS A 177 -4.25 -21.16 -8.83
C LYS A 177 -3.50 -20.08 -8.06
N CYS A 178 -4.20 -19.40 -7.16
CA CYS A 178 -3.57 -18.46 -6.24
C CYS A 178 -2.53 -19.20 -5.40
N HIS A 179 -1.27 -18.76 -5.41
CA HIS A 179 -0.17 -19.37 -4.65
C HIS A 179 -0.39 -19.31 -3.13
N GLN A 180 -1.21 -18.36 -2.65
CA GLN A 180 -1.46 -18.16 -1.23
C GLN A 180 -2.66 -18.95 -0.70
N CYS A 181 -3.75 -19.07 -1.47
CA CYS A 181 -4.99 -19.72 -0.99
C CYS A 181 -5.40 -20.97 -1.77
N GLY A 182 -4.67 -21.34 -2.84
CA GLY A 182 -4.92 -22.53 -3.65
C GLY A 182 -6.19 -22.49 -4.51
N ARG A 183 -7.01 -21.45 -4.38
CA ARG A 183 -8.24 -21.28 -5.17
C ARG A 183 -7.90 -20.90 -6.61
N SER A 184 -8.69 -21.43 -7.55
CA SER A 184 -8.69 -21.02 -8.95
C SER A 184 -9.00 -19.52 -9.07
N CYS A 185 -8.24 -18.77 -9.89
CA CYS A 185 -8.63 -17.44 -10.36
C CYS A 185 -9.10 -17.51 -11.81
N PRO A 186 -10.11 -16.72 -12.18
CA PRO A 186 -10.34 -16.33 -13.58
C PRO A 186 -9.21 -15.42 -14.12
N CYS A 187 -8.50 -14.73 -13.22
CA CYS A 187 -7.56 -13.64 -13.49
C CYS A 187 -6.14 -14.07 -13.89
N ALA A 188 -6.00 -15.09 -14.73
CA ALA A 188 -4.74 -15.29 -15.44
C ALA A 188 -4.98 -15.40 -16.93
#